data_AF-A0A8J6E6Z1-F1
#
_entry.id   AF-A0A8J6E6Z1-F1
#
_cell.length_a   1.000
_cell.length_b   1.000
_cell.length_c   1.000
_cell.angle_alpha   90.00
_cell.angle_beta   90.00
_cell.angle_gamma   90.00
#
_symmetry.space_group_name_H-M   'P 1'
#
loop_
_entity.id
_entity.type
_entity.pdbx_description
1 polymer ?
#
loop_
_entity_poly.entity_id
_entity_poly.type
_entity_poly.pdbx_seq_one_letter_code
_entity_poly.pdbx_strand_id
1 'polypeptide(L)'
;MAVATLAACYNNPQVFKGRVKIRKGQVVTLMMDTTNIQAVRAIMYQYVNEINQKIPVSDPSAGRTRNIVSTIQKLCLSDGPLVSRNRFSLLYLPCAVLLAVLSWQYLSSL
;
A
#
# COMPACT_ATOMS: atom_id res chain seq x y z
N MET A 1 -4.31 -0.12 -12.63
CA MET A 1 -3.03 0.07 -13.35
C MET A 1 -2.49 1.50 -13.27
N ALA A 2 -3.15 2.50 -13.85
CA ALA A 2 -2.64 3.88 -13.91
C ALA A 2 -2.35 4.54 -12.54
N VAL A 3 -3.16 4.26 -11.52
CA VAL A 3 -2.93 4.80 -10.17
C VAL A 3 -1.57 4.37 -9.59
N ALA A 4 -1.15 3.12 -9.84
CA ALA A 4 0.13 2.61 -9.37
C ALA A 4 1.31 3.29 -10.07
N THR A 5 1.17 3.60 -11.37
CA THR A 5 2.18 4.37 -12.09
C THR A 5 2.23 5.82 -11.62
N LEU A 6 1.08 6.44 -11.32
CA LEU A 6 1.03 7.79 -10.75
C LEU A 6 1.74 7.83 -9.40
N ALA A 7 1.49 6.87 -8.51
CA ALA A 7 2.15 6.76 -7.22
C ALA A 7 3.68 6.57 -7.34
N ALA A 8 4.12 5.82 -8.36
CA ALA A 8 5.55 5.63 -8.65
C ALA A 8 6.22 6.90 -9.21
N CYS A 9 5.49 7.71 -9.98
CA CYS A 9 6.00 8.95 -10.58
C CYS A 9 5.93 10.16 -9.64
N TYR A 10 4.98 10.18 -8.70
CA TYR A 10 4.74 11.34 -7.85
C TYR A 10 5.96 11.63 -6.95
N ASN A 11 6.42 12.88 -6.98
CA ASN A 11 7.62 13.36 -6.29
C ASN A 11 8.87 12.46 -6.53
N ASN A 12 9.03 11.95 -7.75
CA ASN A 12 10.14 11.07 -8.12
C ASN A 12 11.06 11.73 -9.19
N PRO A 13 12.31 12.10 -8.85
CA PRO A 13 13.22 12.74 -9.81
C PRO A 13 13.65 11.81 -10.95
N GLN A 14 13.48 10.48 -10.80
CA GLN A 14 13.79 9.52 -11.86
C GLN A 14 12.90 9.69 -13.09
N VAL A 15 11.75 10.35 -12.97
CA VAL A 15 10.87 10.69 -14.10
C VAL A 15 11.61 11.53 -15.15
N PHE A 16 12.56 12.37 -14.72
CA PHE A 16 13.35 13.20 -15.63
C PHE A 16 14.61 12.50 -16.15
N LYS A 17 15.02 11.39 -15.52
CA LYS A 17 16.22 10.63 -15.89
C LYS A 17 15.91 9.41 -16.76
N GLY A 18 14.65 9.01 -16.86
CA GLY A 18 14.25 7.86 -17.66
C GLY A 18 12.79 7.45 -17.45
N ARG A 19 12.45 6.25 -17.93
CA ARG A 19 11.08 5.73 -17.84
C ARG A 19 10.83 5.08 -16.49
N VAL A 20 10.05 5.73 -15.64
CA VAL A 20 9.51 5.10 -14.42
C VAL A 20 8.47 4.06 -14.83
N LYS A 21 8.72 2.80 -14.44
CA LYS A 21 7.84 1.66 -14.72
C LYS A 21 7.61 0.87 -13.44
N ILE A 22 6.39 0.37 -13.27
CA ILE A 22 6.06 -0.58 -12.21
C ILE A 22 6.56 -1.99 -12.59
N ARG A 23 6.97 -2.79 -11.60
CA ARG A 23 7.56 -4.12 -11.84
C ARG A 23 6.51 -5.08 -12.42
N LYS A 24 6.91 -6.01 -13.31
CA LYS A 24 6.00 -7.02 -13.90
C LYS A 24 5.22 -7.80 -12.85
N GLY A 25 5.85 -8.18 -11.73
CA GLY A 25 5.16 -8.85 -10.62
C GLY A 25 4.03 -7.99 -10.01
N GLN A 26 4.25 -6.69 -9.82
CA GLN A 26 3.20 -5.78 -9.33
C GLN A 26 2.06 -5.64 -10.32
N VAL A 27 2.36 -5.63 -11.62
CA VAL A 27 1.35 -5.60 -12.69
C VAL A 27 0.46 -6.83 -12.61
N VAL A 28 1.05 -8.02 -12.50
CA VAL A 28 0.31 -9.29 -12.38
C VAL A 28 -0.53 -9.30 -11.11
N THR A 29 0.01 -8.89 -9.97
CA THR A 29 -0.76 -8.78 -8.72
C THR A 29 -1.93 -7.83 -8.86
N LEU A 30 -1.73 -6.66 -9.49
CA LEU A 30 -2.81 -5.71 -9.75
C LEU A 30 -3.91 -6.34 -10.62
N MET A 31 -3.55 -7.02 -11.71
CA MET A 31 -4.51 -7.67 -12.60
C MET A 31 -5.30 -8.77 -11.90
N MET A 32 -4.64 -9.57 -11.06
CA MET A 32 -5.26 -10.66 -10.29
C MET A 32 -6.13 -10.16 -9.14
N ASP A 33 -5.74 -9.06 -8.49
CA ASP A 33 -6.45 -8.53 -7.31
C ASP A 33 -7.66 -7.65 -7.72
N THR A 34 -7.68 -7.03 -8.91
CA THR A 34 -8.80 -6.19 -9.37
C THR A 34 -9.96 -7.00 -9.96
N THR A 35 -10.60 -7.85 -9.16
CA THR A 35 -11.72 -8.72 -9.59
C THR A 35 -13.10 -8.17 -9.32
N ASN A 36 -13.23 -7.19 -8.43
CA ASN A 36 -14.50 -6.55 -8.07
C ASN A 36 -14.28 -5.09 -7.69
N ILE A 37 -15.37 -4.31 -7.64
CA ILE A 37 -15.29 -2.86 -7.39
C ILE A 37 -14.71 -2.54 -6.00
N GLN A 38 -14.96 -3.38 -4.99
CA GLN A 38 -14.44 -3.18 -3.63
C GLN A 38 -12.92 -3.38 -3.57
N ALA A 39 -12.41 -4.40 -4.27
CA ALA A 39 -10.98 -4.61 -4.43
C ALA A 39 -10.32 -3.46 -5.19
N VAL A 40 -10.95 -2.95 -6.25
CA VAL A 40 -10.47 -1.75 -6.97
C VAL A 40 -10.41 -0.54 -6.04
N ARG A 41 -11.43 -0.30 -5.22
CA ARG A 41 -11.46 0.79 -4.22
C ARG A 41 -10.37 0.64 -3.18
N ALA A 42 -10.17 -0.55 -2.63
CA ALA A 42 -9.10 -0.82 -1.67
C ALA A 42 -7.72 -0.55 -2.27
N ILE A 43 -7.48 -1.01 -3.50
CA ILE A 43 -6.23 -0.77 -4.23
C ILE A 43 -6.06 0.73 -4.52
N MET A 44 -7.12 1.40 -4.98
CA MET A 44 -7.10 2.84 -5.26
C MET A 44 -6.76 3.63 -3.99
N TYR A 45 -7.44 3.32 -2.88
CA TYR A 45 -7.19 3.93 -1.58
C TYR A 45 -5.74 3.76 -1.14
N GLN A 46 -5.18 2.55 -1.28
CA GLN A 46 -3.79 2.26 -0.92
C GLN A 46 -2.80 3.15 -1.69
N TYR A 47 -2.91 3.23 -3.02
CA TYR A 47 -1.98 4.05 -3.83
C TYR A 47 -2.21 5.55 -3.65
N VAL A 48 -3.45 5.99 -3.44
CA VAL A 48 -3.75 7.39 -3.14
C VAL A 48 -3.17 7.81 -1.79
N ASN A 49 -3.20 6.92 -0.80
CA ASN A 49 -2.56 7.17 0.49
C ASN A 49 -1.04 7.23 0.36
N GLU A 50 -0.43 6.38 -0.48
CA GLU A 50 0.99 6.46 -0.81
C GLU A 50 1.36 7.81 -1.45
N ILE A 51 0.53 8.33 -2.37
CA ILE A 51 0.70 9.67 -2.95
C ILE A 51 0.61 10.73 -1.85
N ASN A 52 -0.37 10.64 -0.95
CA ASN A 52 -0.57 11.61 0.14
C ASN A 52 0.67 11.76 1.03
N GLN A 53 1.33 10.64 1.34
CA GLN A 53 2.55 10.63 2.16
C GLN A 53 3.75 11.25 1.46
N LYS A 54 3.75 11.30 0.12
CA LYS A 54 4.84 11.87 -0.69
C LYS A 54 4.68 13.36 -0.99
N ILE A 55 3.58 14.00 -0.59
CA ILE A 55 3.29 15.42 -0.90
C ILE A 55 4.22 16.32 -0.08
N PRO A 56 5.17 17.03 -0.70
CA PRO A 56 6.00 17.99 0.03
C PRO A 56 5.19 19.22 0.41
N VAL A 57 5.50 19.82 1.56
CA VAL A 57 4.84 21.06 2.01
C VAL A 57 5.20 22.25 1.11
N SER A 58 6.39 22.21 0.49
CA SER A 58 6.90 23.24 -0.41
C SER A 58 6.36 23.16 -1.84
N ASP A 59 5.61 22.11 -2.20
CA ASP A 59 5.05 22.00 -3.56
C ASP A 59 3.93 23.03 -3.78
N PRO A 60 3.99 23.86 -4.83
CA PRO A 60 2.93 24.82 -5.15
C PRO A 60 1.57 24.16 -5.39
N SER A 61 1.54 22.88 -5.78
CA SER A 61 0.30 22.12 -6.00
C SER A 61 -0.18 21.35 -4.77
N ALA A 62 0.55 21.37 -3.65
CA ALA A 62 0.30 20.49 -2.51
C ALA A 62 -1.14 20.59 -1.97
N GLY A 63 -1.68 21.81 -1.87
CA GLY A 63 -3.06 22.04 -1.44
C GLY A 63 -4.09 21.42 -2.38
N ARG A 64 -3.89 21.58 -3.70
CA ARG A 64 -4.78 21.00 -4.73
C ARG A 64 -4.73 19.48 -4.69
N THR A 65 -3.52 18.91 -4.58
CA THR A 65 -3.34 17.46 -4.50
C THR A 65 -3.98 16.88 -3.25
N ARG A 66 -3.79 17.48 -2.07
CA ARG A 66 -4.43 17.04 -0.82
C ARG A 66 -5.96 17.07 -0.90
N ASN A 67 -6.53 18.11 -1.50
CA ASN A 67 -7.98 18.19 -1.68
C ASN A 67 -8.50 17.02 -2.52
N ILE A 68 -7.88 16.75 -3.68
CA ILE A 68 -8.28 15.64 -4.57
C ILE A 68 -8.09 14.28 -3.88
N VAL A 69 -6.96 14.08 -3.20
CA VAL A 69 -6.68 12.86 -2.42
C VAL A 69 -7.79 12.64 -1.39
N SER A 70 -8.18 13.68 -0.66
CA SER A 70 -9.24 13.59 0.36
C SER A 70 -10.60 13.22 -0.25
N THR A 71 -10.92 13.77 -1.43
CA THR A 71 -12.14 13.41 -2.17
C THR A 71 -12.12 11.95 -2.58
N ILE A 72 -11.02 11.46 -3.14
CA ILE A 72 -10.90 10.06 -3.57
C ILE A 72 -10.98 9.12 -2.37
N GLN A 73 -10.35 9.47 -1.24
CA GLN A 73 -10.43 8.67 -0.02
C GLN A 73 -11.86 8.53 0.48
N LYS A 74 -12.63 9.63 0.51
CA LYS A 74 -14.06 9.60 0.87
C LYS A 74 -14.85 8.70 -0.07
N LEU A 75 -14.65 8.83 -1.38
CA LEU A 75 -15.32 8.00 -2.39
C LEU A 75 -14.98 6.50 -2.27
N CYS A 76 -13.77 6.16 -1.83
CA CYS A 76 -13.38 4.77 -1.61
C CYS A 76 -13.97 4.19 -0.31
N LEU A 77 -14.21 5.02 0.71
CA LEU A 77 -14.71 4.60 2.03
C LEU A 77 -16.24 4.52 2.12
N SER A 78 -16.98 5.26 1.29
CA SER A 78 -18.44 5.39 1.41
C SER A 78 -19.26 4.11 1.13
N ASP A 79 -18.67 3.00 0.68
CA ASP A 79 -19.43 1.84 0.16
C ASP A 79 -19.04 0.46 0.73
N GLY A 80 -18.65 0.41 2.01
CA GLY A 80 -18.47 -0.84 2.76
C GLY A 80 -17.03 -1.09 3.21
N PRO A 81 -16.81 -2.11 4.07
CA PRO A 81 -15.54 -2.31 4.75
C PRO A 81 -14.42 -2.62 3.76
N LEU A 82 -13.44 -1.72 3.67
CA LEU A 82 -12.21 -1.95 2.94
C LEU A 82 -11.46 -3.11 3.60
N VAL A 83 -11.40 -4.26 2.93
CA VAL A 83 -10.64 -5.41 3.40
C VAL A 83 -9.15 -5.06 3.37
N SER A 84 -8.62 -4.68 4.53
CA SER A 84 -7.19 -4.47 4.75
C SER A 84 -6.49 -5.81 4.67
N ARG A 85 -5.73 -6.04 3.58
CA ARG A 85 -4.95 -7.27 3.39
C ARG A 85 -3.69 -7.23 4.26
N ASN A 86 -3.87 -7.53 5.54
CA ASN A 86 -2.80 -7.48 6.54
C ASN A 86 -1.83 -8.67 6.40
N ARG A 87 -0.89 -8.59 5.45
CA ARG A 87 0.14 -9.63 5.23
C ARG A 87 1.13 -9.80 6.39
N PHE A 88 1.19 -8.85 7.32
CA PHE A 88 2.08 -8.92 8.48
C PHE A 88 1.64 -9.97 9.51
N SER A 89 0.33 -10.21 9.66
CA SER A 89 -0.23 -11.21 10.58
C SER A 89 0.27 -12.64 10.30
N LEU A 90 0.51 -12.97 9.02
CA LEU A 90 0.92 -14.30 8.59
C LEU A 90 2.36 -14.67 9.02
N LEU A 91 3.20 -13.66 9.28
CA LEU A 91 4.60 -13.85 9.72
C LEU A 91 4.74 -13.78 11.25
N TYR A 92 3.84 -13.07 11.95
CA TYR A 92 3.88 -13.00 13.41
C TYR A 92 3.54 -14.33 14.09
N LEU A 93 2.58 -15.08 13.54
CA LEU A 93 2.19 -16.39 14.07
C LEU A 93 3.36 -17.40 14.14
N PRO A 94 4.13 -17.66 13.06
CA PRO A 94 5.26 -18.59 13.13
C PRO A 94 6.39 -18.08 14.02
N CYS A 95 6.67 -16.76 14.03
CA CYS A 95 7.68 -16.19 14.93
C CYS A 95 7.30 -16.33 16.41
N ALA A 96 6.04 -16.12 16.77
CA ALA A 96 5.58 -16.25 18.15
C ALA A 96 5.67 -17.71 18.64
N VAL A 97 5.33 -18.68 17.77
CA VAL A 97 5.45 -20.11 18.09
C VAL A 97 6.91 -20.51 18.28
N LEU A 98 7.82 -20.06 17.41
CA LEU A 98 9.25 -20.36 17.55
C LEU A 98 9.84 -19.82 18.86
N LEU A 99 9.49 -18.58 19.24
CA LEU A 99 9.96 -17.99 20.49
C LEU A 99 9.43 -18.75 21.72
N ALA A 100 8.16 -19.21 21.69
CA ALA A 100 7.58 -20.00 22.76
C ALA A 100 8.21 -21.39 22.90
N VAL A 101 8.57 -22.04 21.78
CA VAL A 101 9.25 -23.34 21.82
C VAL A 101 10.67 -23.19 22.34
N LEU A 102 11.40 -22.16 21.91
CA LEU A 102 12.77 -21.90 22.37
C LEU A 102 12.82 -21.56 23.87
N SER A 103 11.87 -20.76 24.36
CA SER A 103 11.78 -20.45 25.78
C SER A 103 11.42 -21.67 26.63
N TRP A 104 10.53 -22.54 26.13
CA TRP A 104 10.19 -23.80 26.78
C TRP A 104 11.40 -24.75 26.88
N GLN A 105 12.15 -24.90 25.78
CA GLN A 105 13.36 -25.72 25.77
C GLN A 105 14.41 -25.21 26.76
N TYR A 106 14.63 -23.90 26.80
CA TYR A 106 15.56 -23.28 27.74
C TYR A 106 15.18 -23.54 29.20
N LEU A 107 13.89 -23.40 29.54
CA LEU A 107 13.40 -23.65 30.89
C LEU A 107 13.47 -25.14 31.28
N SER A 108 13.24 -26.06 30.33
CA SER A 108 13.33 -27.51 30.58
C SER A 108 14.76 -28.04 30.69
N SER A 109 15.75 -27.27 30.22
CA SER A 109 17.18 -27.62 30.30
C SER A 109 17.86 -27.13 31.58
N LEU A 110 17.12 -26.43 32.44
CA LEU A 110 17.53 -25.85 33.71
C LEU A 110 16.99 -26.69 34.87
#